data_AF-A0A924FT70-F1
#
_entry.id   AF-A0A924FT70-F1
#
_cell.length_a   1.000
_cell.length_b   1.000
_cell.length_c   1.000
_cell.angle_alpha   90.00
_cell.angle_beta   90.00
_cell.angle_gamma   90.00
#
_symmetry.space_group_name_H-M   'P 1'
#
loop_
_entity.id
_entity.type
_entity.pdbx_description
1 polymer ?
#
loop_
_entity_poly.entity_id
_entity_poly.type
_entity_poly.pdbx_seq_one_letter_code
_entity_poly.pdbx_strand_id
1 'polypeptide(L)'
;MTRELFWLTLTVILTGLLWVPYVLNRIMVRGLFGAMANPTRADKPQAEWANRLMFAHDNAVENLIVFAPLVLILNAADVSTPTTVLACAVYFWSRLAHLAVYTIGVPILRTLAFTVGFIAQAVLAIAILRLA
;
A
#
# COMPACT_ATOMS: atom_id res chain seq x y z
N MET A 1 21.86 -2.34 5.32
CA MET A 1 20.39 -2.17 5.33
C MET A 1 19.79 -3.45 5.88
N THR A 2 18.95 -3.37 6.92
CA THR A 2 18.28 -4.55 7.49
C THR A 2 17.27 -5.11 6.48
N ARG A 3 16.91 -6.39 6.64
CA ARG A 3 15.95 -7.05 5.75
C ARG A 3 14.56 -6.43 5.88
N GLU A 4 14.20 -5.95 7.07
CA GLU A 4 12.98 -5.21 7.34
C GLU A 4 12.93 -3.89 6.55
N LEU A 5 14.03 -3.11 6.56
CA LEU A 5 14.11 -1.89 5.76
C LEU A 5 14.01 -2.17 4.25
N PHE A 6 14.54 -3.30 3.78
CA PHE A 6 14.36 -3.72 2.38
C PHE A 6 12.90 -3.88 1.98
N TRP A 7 12.12 -4.60 2.79
CA TRP A 7 10.69 -4.77 2.54
C TRP A 7 9.91 -3.45 2.68
N LEU A 8 10.32 -2.57 3.61
CA LEU A 8 9.77 -1.23 3.70
C LEU A 8 10.04 -0.44 2.41
N THR A 9 11.27 -0.44 1.90
CA THR A 9 11.62 0.23 0.64
C THR A 9 10.77 -0.28 -0.52
N LEU A 10 10.60 -1.60 -0.66
CA LEU A 10 9.74 -2.16 -1.70
C LEU A 10 8.27 -1.71 -1.55
N THR A 11 7.77 -1.64 -0.32
CA THR A 11 6.38 -1.20 -0.07
C THR A 11 6.20 0.29 -0.38
N VAL A 12 7.18 1.13 -0.03
CA VAL A 12 7.18 2.56 -0.37
C VAL A 12 7.21 2.75 -1.89
N ILE A 13 8.06 2.01 -2.60
CA ILE A 13 8.13 2.06 -4.08
C ILE A 13 6.79 1.63 -4.68
N LEU A 14 6.21 0.52 -4.20
CA LEU A 14 4.92 0.05 -4.67
C LEU A 14 3.86 1.15 -4.53
N THR A 15 3.67 1.68 -3.32
CA THR A 15 2.66 2.73 -3.05
C THR A 15 2.94 3.99 -3.87
N GLY A 16 4.20 4.44 -3.94
CA GLY A 16 4.60 5.63 -4.69
C GLY A 16 4.41 5.53 -6.20
N LEU A 17 4.25 4.32 -6.75
CA LEU A 17 4.00 4.09 -8.18
C LEU A 17 2.52 3.86 -8.53
N LEU A 18 1.64 3.68 -7.54
CA LEU A 18 0.22 3.36 -7.79
C LEU A 18 -0.56 4.48 -8.48
N TRP A 19 -0.04 5.72 -8.46
CA TRP A 19 -0.69 6.83 -9.14
C TRP A 19 -0.57 6.77 -10.66
N VAL A 20 0.49 6.14 -11.17
CA VAL A 20 0.82 6.14 -12.59
C VAL A 20 -0.31 5.56 -13.44
N PRO A 21 -0.88 4.37 -13.14
CA PRO A 21 -1.89 3.77 -14.02
C PRO A 21 -3.19 4.58 -14.09
N TYR A 22 -3.69 5.10 -12.96
CA TYR A 22 -4.93 5.88 -12.99
C TYR A 22 -4.74 7.29 -13.56
N VAL A 23 -3.53 7.87 -13.49
CA VAL A 23 -3.24 9.14 -14.18
C VAL A 23 -3.11 8.91 -15.69
N LEU A 24 -2.49 7.81 -16.13
CA LEU A 24 -2.49 7.44 -17.55
C LEU A 24 -3.91 7.27 -18.08
N ASN A 25 -4.80 6.60 -17.31
CA ASN A 25 -6.22 6.52 -17.67
C ASN A 25 -6.87 7.91 -17.77
N ARG A 26 -6.56 8.82 -16.83
CA ARG A 26 -7.06 10.21 -16.88
C ARG A 26 -6.62 10.93 -18.15
N ILE A 27 -5.36 10.77 -18.55
CA ILE A 27 -4.81 11.35 -19.80
C ILE A 27 -5.53 10.76 -21.02
N MET A 28 -5.79 9.46 -21.05
CA MET A 28 -6.52 8.81 -22.15
C MET A 28 -7.97 9.30 -22.26
N VAL A 29 -8.63 9.57 -21.14
CA VAL A 29 -10.05 9.96 -21.11
C VAL A 29 -10.25 11.47 -21.32
N ARG A 30 -9.37 12.30 -20.76
CA ARG A 30 -9.52 13.76 -20.67
C ARG A 30 -8.48 14.55 -21.46
N GLY A 31 -7.49 13.86 -22.06
CA GLY A 31 -6.31 14.48 -22.66
C GLY A 31 -5.30 14.95 -21.61
N LEU A 32 -4.09 15.30 -22.05
CA LEU A 32 -3.01 15.75 -21.15
C LEU A 32 -3.38 17.02 -20.38
N PHE A 33 -3.91 18.03 -21.06
CA PHE A 33 -4.35 19.27 -20.42
C PHE A 33 -5.55 19.07 -19.48
N GLY A 34 -6.48 18.18 -19.83
CA GLY A 34 -7.58 17.81 -18.93
C GLY A 34 -7.14 16.99 -17.71
N ALA A 35 -6.00 16.30 -17.79
CA ALA A 35 -5.43 15.60 -16.64
C ALA A 35 -4.67 16.53 -15.68
N MET A 36 -4.11 17.63 -16.19
CA MET A 36 -3.44 18.69 -15.41
C MET A 36 -4.41 19.74 -14.86
N ALA A 37 -5.62 19.83 -15.42
CA ALA A 37 -6.65 20.74 -14.94
C ALA A 37 -7.21 20.31 -13.57
N ASN A 38 -7.80 21.26 -12.85
CA ASN A 38 -8.51 20.97 -11.60
C ASN A 38 -9.75 20.11 -11.88
N PRO A 39 -10.00 19.05 -11.09
CA PRO A 39 -11.17 18.19 -11.29
C PRO A 39 -12.48 18.98 -11.17
N THR A 40 -13.39 18.79 -12.11
CA THR A 40 -14.74 19.35 -12.06
C THR A 40 -15.81 18.27 -12.19
N ARG A 41 -17.03 18.56 -11.73
CA ARG A 41 -18.18 17.64 -11.85
C ARG A 41 -18.59 17.36 -13.31
N ALA A 42 -18.15 18.20 -14.25
CA ALA A 42 -18.42 18.04 -15.67
C ALA A 42 -17.38 17.16 -16.37
N ASP A 43 -16.31 16.74 -15.69
CA ASP A 43 -15.27 15.93 -16.31
C ASP A 43 -15.79 14.55 -16.70
N LYS A 44 -15.27 14.02 -17.80
CA LYS A 44 -15.54 12.63 -18.20
C LYS A 44 -15.10 11.67 -17.09
N PRO A 45 -15.95 10.69 -16.72
CA PRO A 45 -15.61 9.71 -15.69
C PRO A 45 -14.43 8.85 -16.14
N GLN A 46 -13.51 8.60 -15.22
CA GLN A 46 -12.42 7.64 -15.44
C GLN A 46 -12.99 6.22 -15.52
N ALA A 47 -12.20 5.27 -16.03
CA ALA A 47 -12.61 3.88 -16.02
C ALA A 47 -12.82 3.38 -14.59
N GLU A 48 -13.80 2.50 -14.39
CA GLU A 48 -14.16 1.99 -13.05
C GLU A 48 -12.99 1.34 -12.32
N TRP A 49 -12.09 0.65 -13.04
CA TRP A 49 -10.88 0.08 -12.45
C TRP A 49 -9.92 1.16 -11.94
N ALA A 50 -9.86 2.32 -12.60
CA ALA A 50 -9.00 3.44 -12.19
C ALA A 50 -9.54 4.10 -10.93
N ASN A 51 -10.87 4.25 -10.82
CA ASN A 51 -11.51 4.70 -9.58
C ASN A 51 -11.24 3.73 -8.42
N ARG A 52 -11.38 2.41 -8.65
CA ARG A 52 -11.03 1.39 -7.65
C ARG A 52 -9.56 1.41 -7.26
N LEU A 53 -8.66 1.62 -8.21
CA LEU A 53 -7.22 1.75 -7.94
C LEU A 53 -6.91 2.99 -7.10
N MET A 54 -7.59 4.11 -7.33
CA MET A 54 -7.46 5.31 -6.47
C MET A 54 -7.85 4.98 -5.03
N PHE A 55 -8.99 4.33 -4.80
CA PHE A 55 -9.39 3.88 -3.45
C PHE A 55 -8.39 2.87 -2.84
N ALA A 56 -7.82 1.98 -3.66
CA ALA A 56 -6.80 1.04 -3.20
C ALA A 56 -5.48 1.75 -2.84
N HIS A 57 -5.14 2.82 -3.56
CA HIS A 57 -3.97 3.64 -3.30
C HIS A 57 -4.13 4.43 -2.00
N ASP A 58 -5.26 5.11 -1.78
CA ASP A 58 -5.54 5.83 -0.54
C ASP A 58 -5.42 4.89 0.67
N ASN A 59 -6.01 3.69 0.59
CA ASN A 59 -5.88 2.67 1.61
C ASN A 59 -4.42 2.22 1.82
N ALA A 60 -3.62 2.13 0.75
CA ALA A 60 -2.20 1.78 0.85
C ALA A 60 -1.40 2.87 1.58
N VAL A 61 -1.68 4.14 1.32
CA VAL A 61 -1.05 5.27 2.01
C VAL A 61 -1.39 5.28 3.49
N GLU A 62 -2.68 5.13 3.84
CA GLU A 62 -3.12 5.05 5.25
C GLU A 62 -2.42 3.93 6.02
N ASN A 63 -2.28 2.76 5.39
CA ASN A 63 -1.62 1.61 6.02
C ASN A 63 -0.10 1.77 6.09
N LEU A 64 0.51 2.45 5.12
CA LEU A 64 1.94 2.73 5.11
C LEU A 64 2.33 3.64 6.28
N ILE A 65 1.48 4.60 6.65
CA ILE A 65 1.69 5.50 7.81
C ILE A 65 1.77 4.72 9.13
N VAL A 66 1.14 3.54 9.21
CA VAL A 66 1.23 2.65 10.38
C VAL A 66 2.42 1.71 10.26
N PHE A 67 2.62 1.09 9.10
CA PHE A 67 3.67 0.09 8.90
C PHE A 67 5.08 0.68 8.95
N ALA A 68 5.30 1.84 8.32
CA ALA A 68 6.63 2.42 8.22
C ALA A 68 7.22 2.77 9.61
N PRO A 69 6.51 3.46 10.53
CA PRO A 69 7.00 3.69 11.88
C PRO A 69 7.36 2.41 12.64
N LEU A 70 6.57 1.33 12.52
CA LEU A 70 6.87 0.06 13.20
C LEU A 70 8.23 -0.49 12.74
N VAL A 71 8.50 -0.49 11.44
CA VAL A 71 9.78 -0.94 10.89
C VAL A 71 10.93 -0.02 11.32
N LEU A 72 10.71 1.30 11.30
CA LEU A 72 11.71 2.28 11.71
C LEU A 72 12.04 2.19 13.22
N ILE A 73 11.04 1.93 14.07
CA ILE A 73 11.24 1.70 15.51
C ILE A 73 12.06 0.44 15.75
N LEU A 74 11.74 -0.67 15.08
CA LEU A 74 12.54 -1.91 15.17
C LEU A 74 13.99 -1.69 14.75
N ASN A 75 14.20 -0.95 13.66
CA ASN A 75 15.54 -0.62 13.21
C ASN A 75 16.28 0.31 14.19
N ALA A 76 15.60 1.28 14.80
CA ALA A 76 16.19 2.16 15.80
C ALA A 76 16.52 1.44 17.12
N ALA A 77 15.77 0.39 17.46
CA ALA A 77 16.02 -0.49 18.60
C ALA A 77 17.04 -1.61 18.31
N ASP A 78 17.62 -1.64 17.10
CA ASP A 78 18.54 -2.67 16.61
C ASP A 78 17.96 -4.11 16.71
N VAL A 79 16.64 -4.23 16.50
CA VAL A 79 15.92 -5.51 16.55
C VAL A 79 15.67 -6.03 15.14
N SER A 80 16.30 -7.16 14.82
CA SER A 80 16.03 -7.92 13.60
C SER A 80 15.93 -9.41 13.90
N THR A 81 14.76 -9.99 13.63
CA THR A 81 14.46 -11.39 13.90
C THR A 81 13.85 -12.05 12.66
N PRO A 82 13.93 -13.38 12.50
CA PRO A 82 13.25 -14.08 11.41
C PRO A 82 11.76 -13.74 11.33
N THR A 83 11.11 -13.54 12.48
CA THR A 83 9.69 -13.20 12.58
C THR A 83 9.38 -11.79 12.08
N THR A 84 10.18 -10.78 12.44
CA THR A 84 10.00 -9.38 11.97
C THR A 84 10.25 -9.27 10.48
N VAL A 85 11.29 -9.95 9.97
CA VAL A 85 11.56 -10.04 8.53
C VAL A 85 10.39 -10.67 7.78
N LEU A 86 9.89 -11.82 8.27
CA LEU A 86 8.76 -12.51 7.65
C LEU A 86 7.50 -11.65 7.67
N ALA A 87 7.21 -10.97 8.79
CA ALA A 87 6.08 -10.06 8.89
C ALA A 87 6.17 -8.93 7.85
N CYS A 88 7.35 -8.33 7.65
CA CYS A 88 7.54 -7.31 6.62
C CYS A 88 7.33 -7.85 5.20
N ALA A 89 7.80 -9.06 4.90
CA ALA A 89 7.58 -9.70 3.61
C ALA A 89 6.08 -10.00 3.37
N VAL A 90 5.42 -10.58 4.37
CA VAL A 90 3.98 -10.88 4.33
C VAL A 90 3.16 -9.60 4.14
N TYR A 91 3.53 -8.52 4.84
CA TYR A 91 2.90 -7.22 4.66
C TYR A 91 2.99 -6.76 3.19
N PHE A 92 4.19 -6.75 2.59
CA PHE A 92 4.38 -6.37 1.19
C PHE A 92 3.48 -7.19 0.24
N TRP A 93 3.54 -8.52 0.33
CA TRP A 93 2.76 -9.39 -0.55
C TRP A 93 1.25 -9.26 -0.33
N SER A 94 0.81 -9.07 0.91
CA SER A 94 -0.60 -8.82 1.23
C SER A 94 -1.10 -7.52 0.60
N ARG A 95 -0.28 -6.46 0.58
CA ARG A 95 -0.61 -5.18 -0.05
C ARG A 95 -0.65 -5.30 -1.58
N LEU A 96 0.29 -6.03 -2.17
CA LEU A 96 0.29 -6.30 -3.60
C LEU A 96 -0.96 -7.09 -4.03
N ALA A 97 -1.31 -8.14 -3.27
CA ALA A 97 -2.52 -8.93 -3.51
C ALA A 97 -3.78 -8.08 -3.33
N HIS A 98 -3.87 -7.31 -2.25
CA HIS A 98 -4.99 -6.39 -1.98
C HIS A 98 -5.20 -5.42 -3.13
N LEU A 99 -4.11 -4.82 -3.64
CA LEU A 99 -4.15 -3.90 -4.77
C LEU A 99 -4.74 -4.56 -6.02
N ALA A 100 -4.20 -5.72 -6.41
CA ALA A 100 -4.64 -6.44 -7.60
C ALA A 100 -6.12 -6.82 -7.51
N VAL A 101 -6.53 -7.40 -6.39
CA VAL A 101 -7.91 -7.85 -6.12
C VAL A 101 -8.88 -6.68 -6.10
N TYR A 102 -8.53 -5.57 -5.45
CA TYR A 102 -9.39 -4.39 -5.36
C TYR A 102 -9.54 -3.72 -6.74
N THR A 103 -8.46 -3.64 -7.52
CA THR A 103 -8.49 -3.07 -8.88
C THR A 103 -9.42 -3.87 -9.80
N ILE A 104 -9.38 -5.21 -9.73
CA ILE A 104 -10.27 -6.09 -10.50
C ILE A 104 -11.72 -6.01 -9.99
N GLY A 105 -11.92 -5.67 -8.71
CA GLY A 105 -13.24 -5.50 -8.12
C GLY A 105 -13.81 -6.78 -7.51
N VAL A 106 -12.95 -7.74 -7.14
CA VAL A 106 -13.41 -8.98 -6.50
C VAL A 106 -13.70 -8.73 -5.01
N PRO A 107 -14.97 -8.85 -4.57
CA PRO A 107 -15.33 -8.63 -3.18
C PRO A 107 -14.76 -9.74 -2.27
N ILE A 108 -14.73 -9.50 -0.96
CA ILE A 108 -14.27 -10.43 0.10
C ILE A 108 -12.76 -10.71 0.09
N LEU A 109 -12.19 -11.10 -1.06
CA LEU A 109 -10.75 -11.37 -1.19
C LEU A 109 -9.91 -10.16 -0.80
N ARG A 110 -10.38 -8.94 -1.10
CA ARG A 110 -9.71 -7.70 -0.66
C ARG A 110 -9.63 -7.64 0.87
N THR A 111 -10.71 -8.01 1.56
CA THR A 111 -10.75 -7.95 3.02
C THR A 111 -9.81 -8.98 3.63
N LEU A 112 -9.75 -10.19 3.07
CA LEU A 112 -8.81 -11.22 3.53
C LEU A 112 -7.36 -10.76 3.36
N ALA A 113 -7.00 -10.22 2.19
CA ALA A 113 -5.66 -9.69 1.95
C ALA A 113 -5.31 -8.54 2.91
N PHE A 114 -6.27 -7.64 3.17
CA PHE A 114 -6.11 -6.58 4.16
C PHE A 114 -5.85 -7.13 5.57
N THR A 115 -6.65 -8.12 6.01
CA THR A 115 -6.50 -8.73 7.34
C THR A 115 -5.13 -9.38 7.52
N VAL A 116 -4.59 -10.04 6.49
CA VAL A 116 -3.23 -10.60 6.52
C VAL A 116 -2.17 -9.50 6.74
N GLY A 117 -2.30 -8.37 6.04
CA GLY A 117 -1.41 -7.21 6.23
C GLY A 117 -1.53 -6.59 7.62
N PHE A 118 -2.74 -6.50 8.16
CA PHE A 118 -2.99 -6.02 9.51
C PHE A 118 -2.35 -6.93 10.57
N ILE A 119 -2.46 -8.26 10.42
CA ILE A 119 -1.82 -9.22 11.31
C ILE A 119 -0.29 -9.05 11.28
N ALA A 120 0.30 -8.83 10.10
CA ALA A 120 1.73 -8.56 9.99
C ALA A 120 2.14 -7.31 10.79
N GLN A 121 1.37 -6.21 10.73
CA GLN A 121 1.62 -5.03 11.56
C GLN A 121 1.49 -5.33 13.06
N ALA A 122 0.47 -6.10 13.46
CA ALA A 122 0.29 -6.51 14.86
C ALA A 122 1.48 -7.34 15.38
N VAL A 123 2.05 -8.22 14.54
CA VAL A 123 3.26 -8.98 14.88
C VAL A 123 4.45 -8.05 15.13
N LEU A 124 4.65 -7.03 14.28
CA LEU A 124 5.72 -6.03 14.50
C LEU A 124 5.48 -5.24 15.79
N ALA A 125 4.25 -4.80 16.04
CA ALA A 125 3.90 -4.07 17.25
C ALA A 125 4.15 -4.91 18.52
N ILE A 126 3.76 -6.18 18.52
CA ILE A 126 4.02 -7.11 19.64
C ILE A 126 5.54 -7.32 19.82
N ALA A 127 6.30 -7.44 18.73
CA ALA A 127 7.75 -7.57 18.80
C ALA A 127 8.41 -6.35 19.46
N ILE A 128 7.92 -5.13 19.16
CA ILE A 128 8.38 -3.89 19.79
C ILE A 128 7.98 -3.85 21.27
N LEU A 129 6.73 -4.19 21.60
CA LEU A 129 6.25 -4.14 22.99
C LEU A 129 6.96 -5.13 23.92
N ARG A 130 7.52 -6.22 23.39
CA ARG A 130 8.33 -7.18 24.16
C ARG A 130 9.73 -6.68 24.51
N LEU A 131 10.13 -5.51 24.00
CA LEU A 131 11.41 -4.88 24.32
C LEU A 131 11.35 -4.01 25.57
N ALA A 132 10.14 -3.61 25.99
CA ALA A 132 9.86 -2.87 27.21
C ALA A 132 9.73 -3.82 28.40
#